data_AF-A0A2E2WIJ9-F1
#
_entry.id   AF-A0A2E2WIJ9-F1
#
_cell.length_a   1.000
_cell.length_b   1.000
_cell.length_c   1.000
_cell.angle_alpha   90.00
_cell.angle_beta   90.00
_cell.angle_gamma   90.00
#
_symmetry.space_group_name_H-M   'P 1'
#
loop_
_entity.id
_entity.type
_entity.pdbx_description
1 polymer ?
#
loop_
_entity_poly.entity_id
_entity_poly.type
_entity_poly.pdbx_seq_one_letter_code
_entity_poly.pdbx_strand_id
1 'polypeptide(L)' 'MKLDKAVSFYAKMDAATAAQSIAKLDQSTAVRILIRMKDKQAAEVLANMGPDKSAELIAEITNK' A
#
# COMPACT_ATOMS: atom_id res chain seq x y z
N MET A 1 -13.30 -10.49 -3.52
CA MET A 1 -14.33 -9.95 -2.58
C MET A 1 -13.76 -9.35 -1.29
N LYS A 2 -12.96 -10.03 -0.46
CA LYS A 2 -12.41 -9.41 0.76
C LYS A 2 -11.33 -8.35 0.46
N LEU A 3 -10.44 -8.65 -0.48
CA LEU A 3 -9.33 -7.76 -0.83
C LEU A 3 -9.79 -6.47 -1.54
N ASP A 4 -10.75 -6.56 -2.44
CA ASP A 4 -11.28 -5.37 -3.16
C ASP A 4 -11.95 -4.37 -2.19
N LYS A 5 -12.60 -4.90 -1.13
CA LYS A 5 -13.13 -4.08 -0.05
C LYS A 5 -12.03 -3.42 0.77
N ALA A 6 -10.94 -4.13 1.06
CA ALA A 6 -9.78 -3.55 1.75
C ALA A 6 -9.14 -2.43 0.91
N VAL A 7 -8.92 -2.67 -0.40
CA VAL A 7 -8.41 -1.65 -1.33
C VAL A 7 -9.32 -0.43 -1.34
N SER A 8 -10.64 -0.62 -1.47
CA SER A 8 -11.60 0.48 -1.45
C SER A 8 -11.61 1.23 -0.11
N PHE A 9 -11.43 0.53 1.01
CA PHE A 9 -11.38 1.12 2.34
C PHE A 9 -10.14 2.02 2.50
N TYR A 10 -8.95 1.50 2.19
CA TYR A 10 -7.71 2.28 2.29
C TYR A 10 -7.63 3.40 1.24
N ALA A 11 -8.18 3.20 0.04
CA ALA A 11 -8.21 4.22 -1.02
C ALA A 11 -9.13 5.42 -0.71
N LYS A 12 -9.99 5.31 0.30
CA LYS A 12 -10.84 6.41 0.80
C LYS A 12 -10.20 7.19 1.95
N MET A 13 -9.15 6.64 2.57
CA MET A 13 -8.37 7.35 3.59
C MET A 13 -7.46 8.38 2.94
N ASP A 14 -7.03 9.37 3.71
CA ASP A 14 -5.88 10.17 3.32
C ASP A 14 -4.62 9.29 3.26
N ALA A 15 -3.67 9.69 2.40
CA ALA A 15 -2.49 8.89 2.11
C ALA A 15 -1.63 8.58 3.34
N ALA A 16 -1.54 9.50 4.31
CA ALA A 16 -0.76 9.32 5.52
C ALA A 16 -1.39 8.29 6.46
N THR A 17 -2.70 8.36 6.67
CA THR A 17 -3.44 7.38 7.48
C THR A 17 -3.42 5.99 6.83
N ALA A 18 -3.60 5.92 5.50
CA ALA A 18 -3.48 4.68 4.75
C ALA A 18 -2.06 4.08 4.90
N ALA A 19 -1.02 4.90 4.78
CA ALA A 19 0.37 4.48 4.94
C ALA A 19 0.63 3.87 6.32
N GLN A 20 0.26 4.57 7.40
CA GLN A 20 0.44 4.07 8.76
C GLN A 20 -0.35 2.78 9.03
N SER A 21 -1.53 2.64 8.42
CA SER A 21 -2.37 1.45 8.58
C SER A 21 -1.83 0.26 7.79
N ILE A 22 -1.45 0.47 6.53
CA ILE A 22 -0.91 -0.58 5.64
C ILE A 22 0.46 -1.06 6.14
N ALA A 23 1.28 -0.17 6.71
CA ALA A 23 2.59 -0.54 7.27
C ALA A 23 2.50 -1.52 8.46
N LYS A 24 1.33 -1.65 9.09
CA LYS A 24 1.07 -2.61 10.18
C LYS A 24 0.56 -3.97 9.69
N LEU A 25 0.26 -4.11 8.40
CA LEU A 25 -0.16 -5.37 7.81
C LEU A 25 1.05 -6.26 7.53
N ASP A 26 0.80 -7.55 7.35
CA ASP A 26 1.82 -8.42 6.77
C ASP A 26 2.20 -7.93 5.37
N GLN A 27 3.47 -8.11 5.01
CA GLN A 27 4.06 -7.59 3.77
C GLN A 27 3.29 -8.08 2.52
N SER A 28 2.85 -9.33 2.50
CA SER A 28 2.09 -9.89 1.38
C SER A 28 0.74 -9.20 1.19
N THR A 29 0.01 -8.97 2.28
CA THR A 29 -1.27 -8.24 2.24
C THR A 29 -1.06 -6.78 1.83
N ALA A 30 -0.05 -6.11 2.38
CA ALA A 30 0.29 -4.73 2.00
C ALA A 30 0.57 -4.60 0.50
N VAL A 31 1.45 -5.46 -0.04
CA VAL A 31 1.77 -5.52 -1.48
C VAL A 31 0.52 -5.78 -2.32
N ARG A 32 -0.31 -6.76 -1.94
CA ARG A 32 -1.55 -7.10 -2.65
C ARG A 32 -2.57 -5.95 -2.69
N ILE A 33 -2.61 -5.12 -1.66
CA ILE A 33 -3.44 -3.92 -1.61
C ILE A 33 -2.85 -2.85 -2.52
N LEU A 34 -1.57 -2.53 -2.36
CA LEU A 34 -0.89 -1.47 -3.10
C LEU A 34 -0.92 -1.68 -4.62
N ILE A 35 -0.70 -2.92 -5.10
CA ILE A 35 -0.78 -3.27 -6.53
C ILE A 35 -2.19 -3.04 -7.12
N ARG A 36 -3.22 -3.08 -6.28
CA ARG A 36 -4.62 -2.91 -6.70
C ARG A 36 -5.14 -1.48 -6.51
N MET A 37 -4.37 -0.62 -5.85
CA MET A 37 -4.68 0.81 -5.78
C MET A 37 -4.38 1.46 -7.13
N LYS A 38 -4.98 2.61 -7.40
CA LYS A 38 -4.58 3.43 -8.56
C LYS A 38 -3.14 3.90 -8.36
N ASP A 39 -2.33 3.91 -9.42
CA ASP A 39 -0.89 4.22 -9.39
C ASP A 39 -0.57 5.48 -8.57
N LYS A 40 -1.31 6.57 -8.80
CA LYS A 40 -1.13 7.84 -8.06
C LYS A 40 -1.36 7.66 -6.54
N GLN A 41 -2.41 6.93 -6.16
CA GLN A 41 -2.72 6.70 -4.75
C GLN A 41 -1.69 5.79 -4.09
N ALA A 42 -1.26 4.73 -4.78
CA ALA A 42 -0.20 3.85 -4.30
C ALA A 42 1.10 4.62 -4.08
N ALA A 43 1.48 5.50 -5.02
CA ALA A 43 2.66 6.34 -4.92
C ALA A 43 2.58 7.31 -3.74
N GLU A 44 1.44 7.97 -3.52
CA GLU A 44 1.23 8.87 -2.37
C GLU A 44 1.31 8.11 -1.03
N VAL A 45 0.73 6.91 -0.95
CA VAL A 45 0.81 6.06 0.24
C VAL A 45 2.25 5.63 0.52
N LEU A 46 2.98 5.16 -0.49
CA LEU A 46 4.40 4.80 -0.36
C LEU A 46 5.23 6.02 0.07
N ALA A 47 5.02 7.20 -0.50
CA ALA A 47 5.74 8.40 -0.09
C ALA A 47 5.57 8.71 1.42
N ASN A 48 4.41 8.39 1.99
CA ASN A 48 4.11 8.59 3.41
C ASN A 48 4.64 7.48 4.35
N MET A 49 5.15 6.36 3.83
CA MET A 49 5.73 5.28 4.65
C MET A 49 7.21 5.49 4.98
N GLY A 50 7.86 6.47 4.34
CA GLY A 50 9.30 6.68 4.44
C GLY A 50 10.10 5.81 3.44
N PRO A 51 11.35 6.20 3.15
CA PRO A 51 12.12 5.65 2.04
C PRO A 51 12.41 4.15 2.20
N ASP A 52 12.79 3.69 3.39
CA ASP A 52 13.21 2.29 3.61
C ASP A 52 12.03 1.33 3.41
N LYS A 53 10.88 1.63 4.04
CA LYS A 53 9.70 0.76 3.95
C LYS A 53 9.12 0.75 2.54
N SER A 54 9.18 1.89 1.86
CA SER A 54 8.72 1.99 0.47
C SER A 54 9.62 1.24 -0.48
N ALA A 55 10.94 1.30 -0.30
CA ALA A 55 11.87 0.51 -1.08
C ALA A 55 11.63 -1.01 -0.89
N GLU A 56 11.43 -1.45 0.35
CA GLU A 56 11.09 -2.85 0.67
C GLU A 56 9.82 -3.32 -0.06
N LEU A 57 8.74 -2.54 0.00
CA LEU A 57 7.47 -2.91 -0.64
C LEU A 57 7.53 -2.82 -2.17
N ILE A 58 8.24 -1.83 -2.73
CA ILE A 58 8.45 -1.72 -4.18
C ILE A 58 9.25 -2.92 -4.69
N ALA A 59 10.31 -3.33 -3.97
CA ALA A 59 11.09 -4.50 -4.33
C ALA A 59 10.17 -5.73 -4.44
N GLU A 60 9.34 -6.00 -3.45
CA GLU A 60 8.37 -7.10 -3.48
C GLU A 60 7.31 -6.98 -4.59
N ILE A 61 6.84 -5.77 -4.91
CA ILE A 61 5.90 -5.55 -6.01
C ILE A 61 6.54 -5.93 -7.35
N THR A 62 7.83 -5.64 -7.51
CA THR A 62 8.58 -5.86 -8.76
C THR A 62 9.21 -7.25 -8.86
N ASN A 63 9.32 -7.97 -7.75
CA ASN A 63 9.83 -9.32 -7.72
C ASN A 63 8.77 -10.26 -8.33
N LYS A 64 9.03 -10.77 -9.54
CA LYS A 64 8.13 -11.64 -10.29
C LYS A 64 8.23 -13.09 -9.85
#